data_AF-A0A061AF01-F1
#
_entry.id   AF-A0A061AF01-F1
#
_cell.length_a   1.000
_cell.length_b   1.000
_cell.length_c   1.000
_cell.angle_alpha   90.00
_cell.angle_beta   90.00
_cell.angle_gamma   90.00
#
_symmetry.space_group_name_H-M   'P 1'
#
loop_
_entity.id
_entity.type
_entity.pdbx_description
1 polymer ?
#
loop_
_entity_poly.entity_id
_entity_poly.type
_entity_poly.pdbx_seq_one_letter_code
_entity_poly.pdbx_strand_id
1 'polypeptide(L)'
;MKGLKHMLTKRQWTIFIFFIIELIFTLFMVAYSGDLSFLTGNLATLLFLAALYLEKNERSRTILLLSAVWIIVYGAIGAANILASMFAAGDSAFLIDLVISLSMLAAVFMFSTNYYQSNFRSKERNLGIYVLLLPSIAIGIFNLVTYFNFIFSPNILVVIMFIFEMLSALTLPLAMLIYTWMRERRIE
;
A
#
# COMPACT_ATOMS: atom_id res chain seq x y z
N MET A 1 -20.67 27.44 -24.46
CA MET A 1 -19.42 27.33 -23.67
C MET A 1 -19.32 25.91 -23.10
N LYS A 2 -18.60 25.01 -23.79
CA LYS A 2 -18.29 23.66 -23.30
C LYS A 2 -17.06 23.75 -22.41
N GLY A 3 -17.28 23.92 -21.12
CA GLY A 3 -16.24 23.94 -20.10
C GLY A 3 -16.66 23.09 -18.92
N LEU A 4 -16.97 21.81 -19.15
CA LEU A 4 -16.99 20.86 -18.04
C LEU A 4 -15.54 20.71 -17.59
N LYS A 5 -15.17 21.45 -16.53
CA LYS A 5 -14.02 21.09 -15.70
C LYS A 5 -14.20 19.61 -15.35
N HIS A 6 -13.28 18.75 -15.82
CA HIS A 6 -13.12 17.42 -15.26
C HIS A 6 -12.78 17.59 -13.77
N MET A 7 -13.81 17.70 -12.92
CA MET A 7 -13.61 17.63 -11.49
C MET A 7 -13.31 16.18 -11.16
N LEU A 8 -12.14 15.95 -10.55
CA LEU A 8 -11.80 14.67 -9.98
C LEU A 8 -12.88 14.28 -8.96
N THR A 9 -13.27 13.01 -9.02
CA THR A 9 -14.24 12.42 -8.10
C THR A 9 -13.64 12.31 -6.69
N LYS A 10 -14.45 12.20 -5.63
CA LYS A 10 -13.93 12.12 -4.25
C LYS A 10 -12.97 10.95 -4.08
N ARG A 11 -13.30 9.81 -4.68
CA ARG A 11 -12.46 8.60 -4.73
C ARG A 11 -11.13 8.89 -5.41
N GLN A 12 -11.13 9.54 -6.57
CA GLN A 12 -9.89 9.89 -7.26
C GLN A 12 -9.03 10.82 -6.42
N TRP A 13 -9.62 11.82 -5.76
CA TRP A 13 -8.90 12.68 -4.82
C TRP A 13 -8.28 11.91 -3.66
N THR A 14 -9.03 11.01 -3.04
CA THR A 14 -8.53 10.19 -1.93
C THR A 14 -7.36 9.32 -2.36
N ILE A 15 -7.44 8.67 -3.52
CA ILE A 15 -6.32 7.86 -4.04
C ILE A 15 -5.14 8.73 -4.46
N PHE A 16 -5.40 9.91 -5.02
CA PHE A 16 -4.34 10.86 -5.36
C PHE A 16 -3.54 11.28 -4.12
N ILE A 17 -4.18 11.48 -2.97
CA ILE A 17 -3.49 11.76 -1.70
C ILE A 17 -2.53 10.63 -1.34
N PHE A 18 -2.98 9.37 -1.39
CA PHE A 18 -2.11 8.21 -1.13
C PHE A 18 -0.94 8.12 -2.11
N PHE A 19 -1.20 8.36 -3.40
CA PHE A 19 -0.14 8.43 -4.41
C PHE A 19 0.90 9.51 -4.09
N ILE A 20 0.45 10.71 -3.70
CA ILE A 20 1.34 11.82 -3.37
C ILE A 20 2.16 11.53 -2.11
N ILE A 21 1.56 10.94 -1.08
CA ILE A 21 2.28 10.52 0.14
C ILE A 21 3.42 9.56 -0.23
N GLU A 22 3.13 8.52 -1.03
CA GLU A 22 4.12 7.53 -1.44
C GLU A 22 5.21 8.12 -2.33
N LEU A 23 4.83 9.03 -3.23
CA LEU A 23 5.76 9.71 -4.12
C LEU A 23 6.72 10.61 -3.33
N ILE A 24 6.19 11.40 -2.39
CA ILE A 24 7.02 12.26 -1.54
C ILE A 24 7.96 11.40 -0.70
N PHE A 25 7.49 10.33 -0.08
CA PHE A 25 8.34 9.41 0.68
C PHE A 25 9.46 8.83 -0.20
N THR A 26 9.11 8.31 -1.37
CA THR A 26 10.09 7.71 -2.29
C THR A 26 11.16 8.72 -2.70
N LEU A 27 10.75 9.93 -3.10
CA LEU A 27 11.69 10.99 -3.49
C LEU A 27 12.56 11.46 -2.32
N PHE A 28 11.98 11.56 -1.12
CA PHE A 28 12.71 11.91 0.09
C PHE A 28 13.78 10.86 0.42
N MET A 29 13.42 9.56 0.38
CA MET A 29 14.36 8.47 0.65
C MET A 29 15.49 8.41 -0.37
N VAL A 30 15.20 8.63 -1.66
CA VAL A 30 16.22 8.71 -2.71
C VAL A 30 17.16 9.89 -2.46
N ALA A 31 16.61 11.07 -2.13
CA ALA A 31 17.43 12.26 -1.85
C ALA A 31 18.28 12.09 -0.58
N TYR A 32 17.75 11.41 0.44
CA TYR A 32 18.43 11.19 1.71
C TYR A 32 19.53 10.12 1.61
N SER A 33 19.22 8.96 1.02
CA SER A 33 20.16 7.84 0.89
C SER A 33 21.16 8.01 -0.24
N GLY A 34 20.83 8.84 -1.25
CA GLY A 34 21.56 8.91 -2.51
C GLY A 34 21.40 7.67 -3.39
N ASP A 35 20.49 6.75 -3.03
CA ASP A 35 20.32 5.47 -3.71
C ASP A 35 19.05 5.45 -4.59
N LEU A 36 19.27 5.41 -5.90
CA LEU A 36 18.19 5.29 -6.90
C LEU A 36 17.47 3.94 -6.84
N SER A 37 18.04 2.92 -6.18
CA SER A 37 17.39 1.63 -5.99
C SER A 37 16.06 1.76 -5.24
N PHE A 38 15.94 2.72 -4.32
CA PHE A 38 14.69 3.02 -3.61
C PHE A 38 13.55 3.42 -4.57
N LEU A 39 13.86 4.20 -5.61
CA LEU A 39 12.87 4.56 -6.62
C LEU A 39 12.36 3.32 -7.35
N THR A 40 13.27 2.43 -7.74
CA THR A 40 12.92 1.19 -8.45
C THR A 40 12.17 0.20 -7.56
N GLY A 41 12.48 0.16 -6.26
CA GLY A 41 11.78 -0.67 -5.27
C GLY A 41 10.32 -0.25 -5.06
N ASN A 42 10.05 1.05 -5.02
CA ASN A 42 8.70 1.59 -4.81
C ASN A 42 7.92 1.85 -6.10
N LEU A 43 8.54 1.69 -7.28
CA LEU A 43 7.90 1.96 -8.57
C LEU A 43 6.60 1.17 -8.75
N ALA A 44 6.56 -0.09 -8.33
CA ALA A 44 5.34 -0.90 -8.45
C ALA A 44 4.21 -0.38 -7.55
N THR A 45 4.51 0.04 -6.32
CA THR A 45 3.52 0.67 -5.43
C THR A 45 3.01 1.99 -6.02
N LEU A 46 3.90 2.81 -6.57
CA LEU A 46 3.55 4.07 -7.24
C LEU A 46 2.66 3.84 -8.47
N LEU A 47 3.01 2.88 -9.33
CA LEU A 47 2.22 2.51 -10.51
C LEU A 47 0.86 1.91 -10.12
N PHE A 48 0.80 1.13 -9.03
CA PHE A 48 -0.43 0.59 -8.48
C PHE A 48 -1.38 1.71 -8.04
N LEU A 49 -0.88 2.67 -7.24
CA LEU A 49 -1.65 3.83 -6.78
C LEU A 49 -2.06 4.76 -7.94
N ALA A 50 -1.16 4.99 -8.88
CA ALA A 50 -1.45 5.78 -10.09
C ALA A 50 -2.55 5.12 -10.94
N ALA A 51 -2.51 3.80 -11.09
CA ALA A 51 -3.55 3.06 -11.81
C ALA A 51 -4.92 3.15 -11.10
N LEU A 52 -4.93 3.11 -9.77
CA LEU A 52 -6.15 3.35 -8.99
C LEU A 52 -6.72 4.74 -9.21
N TYR A 53 -5.86 5.76 -9.26
CA TYR A 53 -6.24 7.15 -9.50
C TYR A 53 -6.83 7.36 -10.91
N LEU A 54 -6.19 6.80 -11.94
CA LEU A 54 -6.62 6.99 -13.33
C LEU A 54 -8.03 6.42 -13.59
N GLU A 55 -8.37 5.30 -12.94
CA GLU A 55 -9.67 4.64 -12.92
C GLU A 55 -10.32 4.32 -14.31
N LYS A 56 -10.92 3.12 -14.45
CA LYS A 56 -11.79 2.72 -15.60
C LYS A 56 -11.16 2.72 -17.01
N ASN A 57 -9.84 2.87 -17.17
CA ASN A 57 -9.17 2.66 -18.46
C ASN A 57 -8.66 1.21 -18.53
N GLU A 58 -8.75 0.56 -19.70
CA GLU A 58 -8.12 -0.76 -19.90
C GLU A 58 -6.62 -0.73 -19.59
N ARG A 59 -5.96 0.39 -19.90
CA ARG A 59 -4.57 0.63 -19.53
C ARG A 59 -4.38 0.67 -18.01
N SER A 60 -5.29 1.30 -17.26
CA SER A 60 -5.18 1.34 -15.80
C SER A 60 -5.34 -0.05 -15.18
N ARG A 61 -6.28 -0.87 -15.70
CA ARG A 61 -6.44 -2.26 -15.29
C ARG A 61 -5.18 -3.09 -15.55
N THR A 62 -4.57 -2.91 -16.72
CA THR A 62 -3.34 -3.63 -17.10
C THR A 62 -2.15 -3.20 -16.21
N ILE A 63 -1.95 -1.90 -16.04
CA ILE A 63 -0.88 -1.36 -15.18
C ILE A 63 -1.06 -1.83 -13.74
N LEU A 64 -2.29 -1.83 -13.22
CA LEU A 64 -2.56 -2.30 -11.86
C LEU A 64 -2.22 -3.78 -11.70
N LEU A 65 -2.61 -4.63 -12.65
CA LEU A 65 -2.25 -6.05 -12.61
C LEU A 65 -0.74 -6.28 -12.67
N LEU A 66 -0.03 -5.62 -13.59
CA LEU A 66 1.42 -5.76 -13.70
C LEU A 66 2.13 -5.29 -12.43
N SER A 67 1.67 -4.17 -11.86
CA SER A 67 2.19 -3.65 -10.59
C SER A 67 1.92 -4.61 -9.45
N ALA A 68 0.72 -5.18 -9.39
CA ALA A 68 0.35 -6.17 -8.38
C ALA A 68 1.19 -7.44 -8.47
N VAL A 69 1.46 -7.95 -9.68
CA VAL A 69 2.36 -9.09 -9.89
C VAL A 69 3.74 -8.78 -9.34
N TRP A 70 4.29 -7.60 -9.62
CA TRP A 70 5.59 -7.21 -9.08
C TRP A 70 5.60 -7.11 -7.54
N ILE A 71 4.59 -6.46 -6.96
CA ILE A 71 4.42 -6.38 -5.50
C ILE A 71 4.34 -7.79 -4.89
N ILE A 72 3.62 -8.70 -5.54
CA ILE A 72 3.48 -10.07 -5.07
C ILE A 72 4.82 -10.83 -5.14
N VAL A 73 5.52 -10.75 -6.26
CA VAL A 73 6.83 -11.41 -6.42
C VAL A 73 7.84 -10.87 -5.41
N TYR A 74 7.94 -9.56 -5.27
CA TYR A 74 8.86 -8.93 -4.32
C TYR A 74 8.51 -9.30 -2.88
N GLY A 75 7.23 -9.25 -2.51
CA GLY A 75 6.79 -9.63 -1.17
C GLY A 75 6.93 -11.13 -0.89
N ALA A 76 6.81 -12.00 -1.90
CA ALA A 76 7.06 -13.44 -1.75
C ALA A 76 8.53 -13.75 -1.46
N ILE A 77 9.46 -13.03 -2.11
CA ILE A 77 10.89 -13.09 -1.78
C ILE A 77 11.13 -12.61 -0.35
N GLY A 78 10.48 -11.52 0.06
CA GLY A 78 10.53 -11.02 1.44
C GLY A 78 10.01 -12.05 2.46
N ALA A 79 8.87 -12.70 2.19
CA ALA A 79 8.32 -13.75 3.04
C ALA A 79 9.24 -14.98 3.13
N ALA A 80 9.91 -15.35 2.03
CA ALA A 80 10.90 -16.43 2.04
C ALA A 80 12.10 -16.09 2.93
N ASN A 81 12.55 -14.82 2.94
CA ASN A 81 13.62 -14.37 3.83
C ASN A 81 13.18 -14.39 5.31
N ILE A 82 11.94 -14.02 5.61
CA ILE A 82 11.39 -14.14 6.98
C ILE A 82 11.37 -15.60 7.43
N LEU A 83 10.91 -16.52 6.56
CA LEU A 83 10.94 -17.96 6.82
C LEU A 83 12.35 -18.47 7.11
N ALA A 84 13.33 -18.08 6.30
CA ALA A 84 14.73 -18.46 6.50
C ALA A 84 15.26 -17.96 7.86
N SER A 85 14.98 -16.69 8.20
CA SER A 85 15.36 -16.10 9.50
C SER A 85 14.69 -16.79 10.68
N MET A 86 13.43 -17.18 10.55
CA MET A 86 12.71 -17.94 11.58
C MET A 86 13.36 -19.28 11.89
N PHE A 87 13.74 -20.04 10.84
CA PHE A 87 14.45 -21.31 11.02
C PHE A 87 15.86 -21.13 11.58
N ALA A 88 16.55 -20.06 11.20
CA ALA A 88 17.90 -19.77 11.68
C ALA A 88 17.93 -19.32 13.16
N ALA A 89 16.97 -18.49 13.58
CA ALA A 89 16.92 -17.90 14.92
C ALA A 89 16.12 -18.73 15.94
N GLY A 90 15.21 -19.60 15.48
CA GLY A 90 14.32 -20.38 16.35
C GLY A 90 13.28 -19.51 17.08
N ASP A 91 13.04 -18.29 16.62
CA ASP A 91 12.14 -17.34 17.26
C ASP A 91 10.75 -17.34 16.60
N SER A 92 9.73 -17.61 17.42
CA SER A 92 8.33 -17.58 17.02
C SER A 92 7.80 -16.17 16.69
N ALA A 93 8.50 -15.09 17.07
CA ALA A 93 8.10 -13.73 16.73
C ALA A 93 7.98 -13.52 15.21
N PHE A 94 8.85 -14.17 14.42
CA PHE A 94 8.81 -14.13 12.96
C PHE A 94 7.53 -14.75 12.35
N LEU A 95 6.78 -15.58 13.09
CA LEU A 95 5.51 -16.13 12.61
C LEU A 95 4.48 -15.02 12.39
N ILE A 96 4.45 -14.01 13.26
CA ILE A 96 3.52 -12.89 13.14
C ILE A 96 3.85 -12.08 11.88
N ASP A 97 5.12 -11.76 11.68
CA ASP A 97 5.59 -11.03 10.49
C ASP A 97 5.28 -11.79 9.19
N LEU A 98 5.46 -13.12 9.21
CA LEU A 98 5.12 -13.98 8.09
C LEU A 98 3.62 -13.96 7.79
N VAL A 99 2.77 -14.08 8.81
CA VAL A 99 1.30 -14.03 8.65
C VAL A 99 0.86 -12.69 8.09
N ILE A 100 1.42 -11.58 8.58
CA ILE A 100 1.14 -10.23 8.07
C ILE A 100 1.53 -10.13 6.59
N SER A 101 2.75 -10.57 6.25
CA SER A 101 3.26 -10.53 4.88
C SER A 101 2.41 -11.36 3.91
N LEU A 102 2.07 -12.60 4.26
CA LEU A 102 1.23 -13.47 3.45
C LEU A 102 -0.21 -12.94 3.32
N SER A 103 -0.76 -12.36 4.39
CA SER A 103 -2.09 -11.75 4.35
C SER A 103 -2.13 -10.56 3.40
N MET A 104 -1.10 -9.71 3.44
CA MET A 104 -0.97 -8.57 2.52
C MET A 104 -0.86 -9.03 1.06
N LEU A 105 -0.06 -10.07 0.77
CA LEU A 105 0.06 -10.65 -0.57
C LEU A 105 -1.28 -11.17 -1.10
N ALA A 106 -2.02 -11.91 -0.27
CA ALA A 106 -3.35 -12.40 -0.61
C ALA A 106 -4.33 -11.24 -0.83
N ALA A 107 -4.26 -10.18 -0.01
CA ALA A 107 -5.09 -8.98 -0.17
C ALA A 107 -4.82 -8.28 -1.52
N VAL A 108 -3.55 -8.08 -1.88
CA VAL A 108 -3.15 -7.48 -3.16
C VAL A 108 -3.68 -8.31 -4.33
N PHE A 109 -3.56 -9.63 -4.27
CA PHE A 109 -4.10 -10.53 -5.30
C PHE A 109 -5.62 -10.42 -5.45
N MET A 110 -6.36 -10.54 -4.34
CA MET A 110 -7.82 -10.46 -4.35
C MET A 110 -8.33 -9.10 -4.82
N PHE A 111 -7.71 -8.03 -4.32
CA PHE A 111 -8.02 -6.66 -4.70
C PHE A 111 -7.79 -6.42 -6.19
N SER A 112 -6.64 -6.85 -6.71
CA SER A 112 -6.27 -6.64 -8.11
C SER A 112 -7.18 -7.41 -9.07
N THR A 113 -7.58 -8.62 -8.69
CA THR A 113 -8.56 -9.42 -9.43
C THR A 113 -9.93 -8.74 -9.44
N ASN A 114 -10.39 -8.23 -8.30
CA ASN A 114 -11.65 -7.49 -8.21
C ASN A 114 -11.60 -6.17 -9.00
N TYR A 115 -10.46 -5.48 -9.02
CA TYR A 115 -10.27 -4.28 -9.82
C TYR A 115 -10.33 -4.56 -11.32
N TYR A 116 -9.61 -5.58 -11.78
CA TYR A 116 -9.61 -5.99 -13.17
C TYR A 116 -11.02 -6.36 -13.66
N GLN A 117 -11.74 -7.17 -12.87
CA GLN A 117 -13.10 -7.61 -13.19
C GLN A 117 -14.18 -6.57 -12.87
N SER A 118 -13.83 -5.43 -12.27
CA SER A 118 -14.79 -4.42 -11.77
C SER A 118 -15.82 -4.95 -10.77
N ASN A 119 -15.44 -5.95 -9.97
CA ASN A 119 -16.33 -6.77 -9.12
C ASN A 119 -16.41 -6.34 -7.65
N PHE A 120 -16.17 -5.06 -7.34
CA PHE A 120 -16.26 -4.50 -5.99
C PHE A 120 -17.69 -4.38 -5.41
N ARG A 121 -18.71 -4.87 -6.11
CA ARG A 121 -20.11 -4.75 -5.66
C ARG A 121 -20.54 -5.84 -4.67
N SER A 122 -19.81 -6.95 -4.60
CA SER A 122 -20.14 -8.05 -3.70
C SER A 122 -19.47 -7.84 -2.35
N LYS A 123 -20.29 -7.66 -1.30
CA LYS A 123 -19.84 -7.51 0.08
C LYS A 123 -19.04 -8.72 0.56
N GLU A 124 -19.45 -9.93 0.17
CA GLU A 124 -18.75 -11.17 0.53
C GLU A 124 -17.34 -11.22 -0.06
N ARG A 125 -17.19 -10.84 -1.34
CA ARG A 125 -15.85 -10.77 -1.98
C ARG A 125 -14.98 -9.68 -1.36
N ASN A 126 -15.58 -8.54 -1.01
CA ASN A 126 -14.85 -7.44 -0.38
C ASN A 126 -14.45 -7.77 1.07
N LEU A 127 -15.23 -8.59 1.79
CA LEU A 127 -14.91 -9.01 3.15
C LEU A 127 -13.56 -9.72 3.22
N GLY A 128 -13.23 -10.57 2.24
CA GLY A 128 -11.91 -11.19 2.15
C GLY A 128 -10.78 -10.16 2.07
N ILE A 129 -10.94 -9.12 1.25
CA ILE A 129 -9.98 -8.01 1.16
C ILE A 129 -9.86 -7.30 2.52
N TYR A 130 -10.97 -6.97 3.17
CA TYR A 130 -10.95 -6.28 4.46
C TYR A 130 -10.24 -7.09 5.53
N VAL A 131 -10.54 -8.38 5.65
CA VAL A 131 -9.94 -9.27 6.66
C VAL A 131 -8.44 -9.43 6.42
N LEU A 132 -8.02 -9.59 5.18
CA LEU A 132 -6.60 -9.78 4.84
C LEU A 132 -5.76 -8.51 5.03
N LEU A 133 -6.36 -7.32 4.93
CA LEU A 133 -5.67 -6.05 5.17
C LEU A 133 -5.54 -5.70 6.66
N LEU A 134 -6.43 -6.23 7.52
CA LEU A 134 -6.47 -5.88 8.94
C LEU A 134 -5.14 -6.10 9.67
N PRO A 135 -4.42 -7.22 9.51
CA PRO A 135 -3.13 -7.43 10.18
C PRO A 135 -2.11 -6.32 9.85
N SER A 136 -1.98 -5.96 8.57
CA SER A 136 -1.05 -4.91 8.12
C SER A 136 -1.42 -3.53 8.65
N ILE A 137 -2.71 -3.22 8.73
CA ILE A 137 -3.19 -1.95 9.31
C ILE A 137 -2.96 -1.92 10.82
N ALA A 138 -3.29 -3.02 11.50
CA ALA A 138 -3.15 -3.14 12.95
C ALA A 138 -1.68 -3.00 13.36
N ILE A 139 -0.75 -3.66 12.66
CA ILE A 139 0.69 -3.53 12.96
C ILE A 139 1.21 -2.13 12.65
N GLY A 140 0.76 -1.48 11.57
CA GLY A 140 1.15 -0.11 11.25
C GLY A 140 0.70 0.88 12.33
N ILE A 141 -0.54 0.73 12.83
CA ILE A 141 -1.04 1.54 13.96
C ILE A 141 -0.26 1.23 15.24
N PHE A 142 0.01 -0.05 15.52
CA PHE A 142 0.79 -0.47 16.68
C PHE A 142 2.20 0.13 16.66
N ASN A 143 2.88 0.10 15.51
CA ASN A 143 4.20 0.70 15.34
C ASN A 143 4.15 2.22 15.53
N LEU A 144 3.12 2.88 14.99
CA LEU A 144 2.93 4.32 15.19
C LEU A 144 2.79 4.70 16.67
N VAL A 145 2.06 3.89 17.46
CA VAL A 145 1.90 4.10 18.91
C VAL A 145 3.19 3.78 19.66
N THR A 146 3.80 2.63 19.39
CA THR A 146 5.02 2.16 20.06
C THR A 146 6.18 3.12 19.88
N TYR A 147 6.31 3.66 18.66
CA TYR A 147 7.39 4.56 18.29
C TYR A 147 6.98 6.04 18.32
N PHE A 148 5.84 6.38 18.93
CA PHE A 148 5.37 7.76 19.02
C PHE A 148 6.40 8.70 19.68
N ASN A 149 7.18 8.17 20.63
CA ASN A 149 8.23 8.94 21.31
C ASN A 149 9.33 9.45 20.36
N PHE A 150 9.52 8.84 19.19
CA PHE A 150 10.47 9.32 18.19
C PHE A 150 10.12 10.71 17.65
N ILE A 151 8.85 11.13 17.75
CA ILE A 151 8.40 12.48 17.35
C ILE A 151 9.01 13.56 18.25
N PHE A 152 9.36 13.23 19.49
CA PHE A 152 10.03 14.14 20.42
C PHE A 152 11.56 14.07 20.35
N SER A 153 12.12 13.38 19.35
CA SER A 153 13.55 13.33 19.15
C SER A 153 14.10 14.74 18.89
N PRO A 154 15.25 15.12 19.50
CA PRO A 154 15.89 16.40 19.20
C PRO A 154 16.45 16.44 17.76
N ASN A 155 16.57 15.29 17.10
CA ASN A 155 17.00 15.22 15.71
C ASN A 155 15.79 15.29 14.78
N ILE A 156 15.56 16.47 14.18
CA ILE A 156 14.46 16.71 13.26
C ILE A 156 14.44 15.74 12.06
N LEU A 157 15.61 15.29 11.61
CA LEU A 157 15.71 14.37 10.49
C LEU A 157 15.15 12.98 10.85
N VAL A 158 15.40 12.53 12.08
CA VAL A 158 14.83 11.28 12.61
C VAL A 158 13.31 11.38 12.71
N VAL A 159 12.79 12.52 13.16
CA VAL A 159 11.34 12.78 13.23
C VAL A 159 10.71 12.70 11.82
N ILE A 160 11.32 13.36 10.84
CA ILE A 160 10.84 13.38 9.45
C ILE A 160 10.86 11.97 8.84
N MET A 161 11.97 11.24 9.00
CA MET A 161 12.09 9.86 8.51
C MET A 161 11.01 8.96 9.13
N PHE A 162 10.85 9.03 10.45
CA PHE A 162 9.87 8.25 11.17
C PHE A 162 8.44 8.52 10.66
N ILE A 163 8.06 9.79 10.51
CA ILE A 163 6.72 10.16 10.01
C ILE A 163 6.51 9.60 8.59
N PHE A 164 7.46 9.77 7.69
CA PHE A 164 7.30 9.30 6.32
C PHE A 164 7.27 7.79 6.20
N GLU A 165 8.09 7.06 6.98
CA GLU A 165 8.10 5.60 7.00
C GLU A 165 6.77 5.05 7.52
N MET A 166 6.22 5.63 8.60
CA MET A 166 4.91 5.25 9.12
C MET A 166 3.79 5.51 8.13
N LEU A 167 3.82 6.67 7.45
CA LEU A 167 2.82 7.00 6.43
C LEU A 167 2.89 6.04 5.24
N SER A 168 4.10 5.77 4.72
CA SER A 168 4.29 4.88 3.58
C SER A 168 3.85 3.44 3.88
N ALA A 169 4.20 2.90 5.04
CA ALA A 169 3.82 1.55 5.44
C ALA A 169 2.29 1.34 5.46
N LEU A 170 1.53 2.40 5.75
CA LEU A 170 0.06 2.38 5.78
C LEU A 170 -0.58 2.76 4.43
N THR A 171 0.16 3.39 3.51
CA THR A 171 -0.38 3.90 2.24
C THR A 171 -1.10 2.83 1.44
N LEU A 172 -0.40 1.75 1.08
CA LEU A 172 -0.96 0.70 0.23
C LEU A 172 -2.16 -0.02 0.87
N PRO A 173 -2.09 -0.52 2.12
CA PRO A 173 -3.22 -1.19 2.73
C PRO A 173 -4.43 -0.25 2.93
N LEU A 174 -4.22 1.00 3.34
CA LEU A 174 -5.32 1.96 3.48
C LEU A 174 -5.91 2.37 2.12
N ALA A 175 -5.09 2.55 1.09
CA ALA A 175 -5.56 2.83 -0.26
C ALA A 175 -6.47 1.70 -0.77
N MET A 176 -6.07 0.43 -0.61
CA MET A 176 -6.91 -0.71 -0.98
C MET A 176 -8.19 -0.79 -0.16
N LEU A 177 -8.11 -0.59 1.15
CA LEU A 177 -9.27 -0.61 2.06
C LEU A 177 -10.29 0.45 1.66
N ILE A 178 -9.86 1.70 1.56
CA ILE A 178 -10.75 2.84 1.30
C ILE A 178 -11.27 2.75 -0.15
N TYR A 179 -10.44 2.34 -1.11
CA TYR A 179 -10.90 2.13 -2.49
C TYR A 179 -12.02 1.08 -2.56
N THR A 180 -11.81 -0.07 -1.92
CA THR A 180 -12.79 -1.16 -1.88
C THR A 180 -14.11 -0.67 -1.25
N TRP A 181 -14.01 0.02 -0.12
CA TRP A 181 -15.17 0.59 0.59
C TRP A 181 -15.92 1.64 -0.23
N MET A 182 -15.21 2.60 -0.85
CA MET A 182 -15.81 3.63 -1.70
C MET A 182 -16.52 3.03 -2.92
N ARG A 183 -15.93 1.98 -3.53
CA ARG A 183 -16.53 1.27 -4.66
C ARG A 183 -17.77 0.46 -4.27
N GLU A 184 -17.74 -0.18 -3.11
CA GLU A 184 -18.91 -0.88 -2.54
C GLU A 184 -20.07 0.09 -2.30
N ARG A 185 -19.78 1.27 -1.75
CA ARG A 185 -20.76 2.32 -1.42
C ARG A 185 -21.14 3.23 -2.58
N ARG A 186 -20.58 3.03 -3.78
CA ARG A 186 -20.79 3.87 -4.97
C ARG A 186 -20.44 5.35 -4.75
N ILE A 187 -19.45 5.62 -3.91
CA ILE A 187 -18.92 6.97 -3.72
C ILE A 187 -18.05 7.29 -4.93
N GLU A 188 -18.47 8.26 -5.72
CA GLU A 188 -17.66 8.86 -6.78
C GLU A 188 -16.66 9.83 -6.18
#